data_AF-A0A969BQD1-F1
#
_entry.id   AF-A0A969BQD1-F1
#
_cell.length_a   1.000
_cell.length_b   1.000
_cell.length_c   1.000
_cell.angle_alpha   90.00
_cell.angle_beta   90.00
_cell.angle_gamma   90.00
#
_symmetry.space_group_name_H-M   'P 1'
#
loop_
_entity.id
_entity.type
_entity.pdbx_description
1 polymer ?
#
loop_
_entity_poly.entity_id
_entity_poly.type
_entity_poly.pdbx_seq_one_letter_code
_entity_poly.pdbx_strand_id
1 'polypeptide(L)' 'LRAEADLRNEKINYKVREHSLAKVPVILVVGKREAEEGAVNIRRLGSQDQKSMKLAEAIAALKDEATPPDLRDA' A
#
# COMPACT_ATOMS: atom_id res chain seq x y z
N LEU A 1 4.90 2.94 -11.18
CA LEU A 1 4.00 2.89 -10.00
C LEU A 1 3.43 4.28 -9.77
N ARG A 2 2.11 4.42 -9.62
CA ARG A 2 1.46 5.67 -9.22
C ARG A 2 1.14 5.59 -7.74
N ALA A 3 1.54 6.59 -6.97
CA ALA A 3 1.31 6.65 -5.54
C ALA A 3 1.02 8.10 -5.14
N GLU A 4 0.15 8.29 -4.15
CA GLU A 4 -0.25 9.58 -3.60
C GLU A 4 -0.24 9.47 -2.07
N ALA A 5 0.21 10.53 -1.40
CA ALA A 5 0.29 10.58 0.05
C ALA A 5 -0.87 11.40 0.62
N ASP A 6 -1.76 10.76 1.38
CA ASP A 6 -2.81 11.46 2.13
C ASP A 6 -2.28 11.97 3.47
N LEU A 7 -1.87 13.24 3.51
CA LEU A 7 -1.36 13.92 4.71
C LEU A 7 -2.43 14.73 5.48
N ARG A 8 -3.72 14.59 5.15
CA ARG A 8 -4.79 15.34 5.84
C ARG A 8 -4.87 14.98 7.33
N ASN A 9 -5.26 15.91 8.19
CA ASN A 9 -5.43 15.64 9.63
C ASN A 9 -6.79 14.98 9.91
N GLU A 10 -6.97 13.75 9.44
CA GLU A 10 -8.18 12.96 9.61
C GLU A 10 -7.89 11.58 10.22
N LYS A 11 -8.93 10.96 10.78
CA LYS A 11 -8.81 9.62 11.37
C LYS A 11 -8.38 8.61 10.30
N ILE A 12 -7.38 7.77 10.61
CA ILE A 12 -6.88 6.74 9.68
C ILE A 12 -8.01 5.84 9.15
N ASN A 13 -8.94 5.42 10.01
CA ASN A 13 -10.08 4.60 9.59
C ASN A 13 -10.96 5.29 8.54
N TYR A 14 -11.09 6.62 8.62
CA TYR A 14 -11.84 7.39 7.63
C TYR A 14 -11.12 7.39 6.28
N LYS A 15 -9.81 7.69 6.28
CA LYS A 15 -8.97 7.66 5.08
C LYS A 15 -8.99 6.29 4.41
N VAL A 16 -8.77 5.22 5.17
CA VAL A 16 -8.80 3.84 4.64
C VAL A 16 -10.14 3.53 3.99
N ARG A 17 -11.25 3.96 4.59
CA ARG A 17 -12.60 3.77 4.05
C ARG A 17 -12.80 4.57 2.76
N GLU A 18 -12.36 5.82 2.71
CA GLU A 18 -12.44 6.67 1.53
C GLU A 18 -11.65 6.06 0.36
N HIS A 19 -10.40 5.65 0.58
CA HIS A 19 -9.56 5.04 -0.44
C HIS A 19 -10.09 3.68 -0.90
N SER A 20 -10.71 2.92 0.01
CA SER A 20 -11.40 1.67 -0.35
C SER A 20 -12.62 1.95 -1.25
N LEU A 21 -13.40 2.99 -0.96
CA LEU A 21 -14.54 3.41 -1.79
C LEU A 21 -14.10 3.95 -3.15
N ALA A 22 -12.95 4.63 -3.21
CA ALA A 22 -12.29 5.07 -4.44
C ALA A 22 -11.67 3.92 -5.25
N LYS A 23 -11.82 2.66 -4.80
CA LYS A 23 -11.30 1.44 -5.43
C LYS A 23 -9.78 1.49 -5.64
N VAL A 24 -9.06 2.09 -4.70
CA VAL A 24 -7.60 2.09 -4.72
C VAL A 24 -7.12 0.66 -4.47
N PRO A 25 -6.33 0.06 -5.39
CA PRO A 25 -5.97 -1.36 -5.32
C PRO A 25 -5.11 -1.71 -4.11
N VAL A 26 -4.23 -0.78 -3.71
CA VAL A 26 -3.31 -0.97 -2.58
C VAL A 26 -3.28 0.30 -1.73
N ILE A 27 -3.50 0.15 -0.43
CA ILE A 27 -3.41 1.21 0.56
C ILE A 27 -2.23 0.90 1.48
N LEU A 28 -1.29 1.83 1.56
CA LEU A 28 -0.13 1.75 2.45
C LEU A 28 -0.38 2.62 3.67
N VAL A 29 -0.29 2.02 4.85
CA VAL A 29 -0.41 2.73 6.13
C VAL A 29 0.97 2.76 6.79
N VAL A 30 1.44 3.96 7.11
CA VAL A 30 2.71 4.20 7.77
C VAL A 30 2.45 4.97 9.06
N GLY A 31 2.66 4.31 10.20
CA GLY A 31 2.67 4.94 11.50
C GLY A 31 4.08 5.30 11.95
N LYS A 32 4.22 5.77 13.19
CA LYS A 32 5.52 6.12 13.78
C LYS A 32 6.45 4.90 13.88
N ARG A 33 5.91 3.78 14.33
CA ARG A 33 6.67 2.54 14.49
C ARG A 33 7.16 2.00 13.15
N GLU A 34 6.28 2.00 12.16
CA GLU A 34 6.60 1.57 10.80
C GLU A 34 7.69 2.46 10.18
N ALA A 35 7.65 3.77 10.43
CA ALA A 35 8.67 4.71 9.97
C ALA A 35 10.05 4.44 10.62
N GLU A 36 10.08 4.08 11.90
CA GLU A 36 11.32 3.73 12.61
C GLU A 36 11.89 2.38 12.14
N GLU A 37 11.02 1.39 11.92
CA GLU A 37 11.40 0.03 11.51
C GLU A 37 11.63 -0.09 9.98
N GLY A 38 11.35 0.96 9.20
CA GLY A 38 11.41 0.91 7.74
C GLY A 38 10.39 -0.06 7.12
N ALA A 39 9.28 -0.27 7.82
CA ALA A 39 8.20 -1.17 7.45
C ALA A 39 6.98 -0.38 6.93
N VAL A 40 6.05 -1.08 6.30
CA VAL A 40 4.75 -0.53 5.88
C VAL A 40 3.67 -1.57 6.09
N ASN A 41 2.48 -1.12 6.47
CA ASN A 41 1.31 -2.00 6.55
C ASN A 41 0.49 -1.87 5.27
N ILE A 42 0.35 -2.98 4.55
CA ILE A 42 -0.29 -3.04 3.24
C ILE A 42 -1.70 -3.62 3.38
N ARG A 43 -2.66 -2.90 2.81
CA ARG A 43 -4.04 -3.37 2.62
C ARG A 43 -4.36 -3.43 1.14
N ARG A 44 -5.00 -4.52 0.70
CA ARG A 44 -5.44 -4.70 -0.69
C ARG A 44 -6.94 -4.52 -0.82
N LEU A 45 -7.37 -3.98 -1.95
CA LEU A 45 -8.78 -3.91 -2.29
C LEU A 45 -9.38 -5.32 -2.34
N GLY A 46 -10.50 -5.51 -1.62
CA GLY A 46 -11.19 -6.80 -1.58
C GLY A 46 -10.69 -7.79 -0.52
N SER A 47 -9.58 -7.51 0.17
CA SER A 47 -9.16 -8.27 1.36
C SER A 47 -9.24 -7.41 2.62
N GLN A 48 -9.65 -8.04 3.72
CA GLN A 48 -9.58 -7.42 5.05
C GLN A 48 -8.20 -7.59 5.70
N ASP A 49 -7.32 -8.37 5.09
CA ASP A 49 -6.00 -8.66 5.62
C ASP A 49 -5.10 -7.45 5.57
N GLN A 50 -4.30 -7.35 6.64
CA GLN A 50 -3.30 -6.32 6.83
C GLN A 50 -1.96 -7.04 6.98
N LYS A 51 -1.05 -6.82 6.04
CA LYS A 51 0.28 -7.43 6.10
C LYS A 51 1.31 -6.34 6.30
N SER A 52 2.02 -6.41 7.41
CA SER A 52 3.24 -5.64 7.61
C SER A 52 4.39 -6.31 6.87
N MET A 53 5.14 -5.54 6.10
CA MET A 53 6.38 -5.97 5.46
C MET A 53 7.36 -4.80 5.34
N LYS A 54 8.62 -5.09 5.05
CA LYS A 54 9.61 -4.03 4.82
C LYS A 54 9.25 -3.21 3.59
N LEU A 55 9.57 -1.91 3.62
CA LEU A 55 9.32 -1.02 2.50
C LEU A 55 9.97 -1.53 1.20
N ALA A 56 11.19 -2.07 1.28
CA ALA A 56 11.89 -2.62 0.13
C ALA A 56 11.14 -3.81 -0.51
N GLU A 57 10.63 -4.72 0.33
CA GLU A 57 9.85 -5.88 -0.11
C GLU A 57 8.51 -5.44 -0.72
N ALA A 58 7.85 -4.46 -0.11
CA ALA A 58 6.62 -3.87 -0.63
C ALA A 58 6.81 -3.30 -2.04
N ILE A 59 7.88 -2.52 -2.25
CA ILE A 59 8.19 -1.93 -3.55
C ILE A 59 8.48 -3.00 -4.60
N ALA A 60 9.24 -4.04 -4.26
CA ALA A 60 9.55 -5.14 -5.16
C ALA A 60 8.28 -5.88 -5.61
N ALA A 61 7.42 -6.26 -4.65
CA ALA A 61 6.15 -6.92 -4.94
C ALA A 61 5.22 -6.05 -5.81
N LEU A 62 5.12 -4.75 -5.50
CA LEU A 62 4.29 -3.83 -6.29
C LEU A 62 4.81 -3.63 -7.71
N LYS A 63 6.13 -3.62 -7.90
CA LYS A 63 6.73 -3.53 -9.25
C LYS A 63 6.40 -4.77 -10.08
N ASP A 64 6.52 -5.95 -9.51
CA ASP A 64 6.20 -7.21 -10.18
C ASP A 64 4.71 -7.31 -10.57
N GLU A 65 3.83 -6.92 -9.64
CA GLU A 65 2.38 -6.88 -9.87
C GLU A 65 1.97 -5.83 -10.91
N ALA A 66 2.65 -4.68 -10.94
CA ALA A 66 2.38 -3.62 -11.90
C ALA A 66 3.03 -3.85 -13.27
N THR A 67 3.90 -4.85 -13.41
CA THR A 67 4.53 -5.19 -14.69
C THR A 67 3.50 -5.94 -15.54
N PRO A 68 3.13 -5.42 -16.72
CA PRO A 68 2.25 -6.14 -17.63
C PRO A 68 2.79 -7.53 -17.92
N PRO A 69 1.93 -8.56 -18.05
CA PRO A 69 2.37 -9.92 -18.31
C PRO A 69 3.24 -10.04 -19.57
N ASP A 70 3.06 -9.15 -20.54
CA ASP A 70 3.83 -9.09 -21.79
C ASP A 70 5.29 -8.62 -21.61
N LEU A 71 5.62 -7.99 -20.47
CA LEU A 71 6.95 -7.43 -20.15
C LEU A 71 7.60 -8.11 -18.95
N ARG A 72 7.04 -9.23 -18.48
CA ARG A 72 7.68 -10.03 -17.43
C ARG A 72 8.85 -10.77 -18.06
N ASP A 73 10.08 -10.42 -17.67
CA ASP A 73 11.24 -11.25 -17.97
C ASP A 73 10.95 -12.68 -17.47
N ALA A 74 11.11 -13.64 -18.38
CA ALA A 74 10.76 -15.06 -18.20
C ALA A 74 11.52 -15.73 -17.06
#